data_AF-A0A8J6FTT5-F1
#
_entry.id   AF-A0A8J6FTT5-F1
#
_cell.length_a   1.000
_cell.length_b   1.000
_cell.length_c   1.000
_cell.angle_alpha   90.00
_cell.angle_beta   90.00
_cell.angle_gamma   90.00
#
_symmetry.space_group_name_H-M   'P 1'
#
loop_
_entity.id
_entity.type
_entity.pdbx_description
1 polymer ?
#
loop_
_entity_poly.entity_id
_entity_poly.type
_entity_poly.pdbx_seq_one_letter_code
_entity_poly.pdbx_strand_id
1 'polypeptide(L)'
;MKIGFLVIYLLLLTITRDCTCERCDDWGEDTRKLTQAYDGEPVRIRCPLFEDYLKHNYSTAHSAGLTLMWYWIGKGKDLEEPINIRLPDNRISKDKDILWFRPVILNDTGNYTCMLRNTTFCLKIAFPLEVLKKDPNSCVSNDKTPEVVTFQLGDTATLTCPDTKGYYAADVTPTVNWYRNCLLVDQFVDRHPQGLSLQFSNVLQRYEGNYTCIVSYEENARAYNLTRTFYVKTIASHFYARAPVMITPNDKQTFEFLVGGELNIECKVYFSYVNNSFTDIGWTVNGKTEGDFTDPRLHVNESVTMDPTSPGAKTVTKELRIRKITPDELKHNYTCTARNTLGVVSRQALVREKVGTPRYITELACGLGATLFLVVCFVVVYHVYWLEMVLFYRAHFGTDETIGDGKEYDIYVSYARNAEEEEFVLVTLRGVLENEFGYKLCIFDRDSLPGGIVTDETLNFIKKSRRLLVVISPSYVHQGTQALLELKAGLETMASQGNIRIVLVQYKPIKNREKVKELKLAQSVLSVIKWKGEKSKYPGGRFWKQLHIALPVKKPSSTKNSCSFQMVPQYLEFGTECSKNITT
;
A
#
# COMPACT_ATOMS: atom_id res chain seq x y z
N MET A 1 -54.97 -47.35 -78.41
CA MET A 1 -53.83 -47.17 -79.36
C MET A 1 -52.98 -46.00 -78.87
N LYS A 2 -52.01 -46.22 -77.98
CA LYS A 2 -50.63 -46.67 -78.26
C LYS A 2 -49.68 -45.65 -78.92
N ILE A 3 -50.09 -44.40 -79.20
CA ILE A 3 -49.18 -43.43 -79.84
C ILE A 3 -48.82 -42.23 -78.94
N GLY A 4 -49.68 -41.80 -78.02
CA GLY A 4 -49.41 -40.63 -77.17
C GLY A 4 -48.36 -40.82 -76.07
N PHE A 5 -48.23 -42.03 -75.52
CA PHE A 5 -47.27 -42.32 -74.44
C PHE A 5 -45.85 -42.61 -74.93
N LEU A 6 -45.67 -42.98 -76.21
CA LEU A 6 -44.34 -43.24 -76.76
C LEU A 6 -43.60 -41.93 -77.08
N VAL A 7 -44.32 -40.87 -77.46
CA VAL A 7 -43.72 -39.58 -77.85
C VAL A 7 -43.20 -38.82 -76.63
N ILE A 8 -43.86 -38.92 -75.47
CA ILE A 8 -43.39 -38.31 -74.22
C ILE A 8 -42.17 -39.08 -73.66
N TYR A 9 -42.15 -40.41 -73.81
CA TYR A 9 -40.99 -41.21 -73.39
C TYR A 9 -39.78 -41.02 -74.31
N LEU A 10 -39.99 -40.82 -75.63
CA LEU A 10 -38.92 -40.50 -76.58
C LEU A 10 -38.41 -39.06 -76.45
N LEU A 11 -39.25 -38.08 -76.09
CA LEU A 11 -38.82 -36.70 -75.79
C LEU A 11 -38.02 -36.59 -74.48
N LEU A 12 -38.26 -37.48 -73.50
CA LEU A 12 -37.44 -37.59 -72.29
C LEU A 12 -36.13 -38.36 -72.50
N LEU A 13 -35.99 -39.11 -73.60
CA LEU A 13 -34.76 -39.81 -73.99
C LEU A 13 -33.87 -38.99 -74.94
N THR A 14 -34.34 -37.84 -75.43
CA THR A 14 -33.54 -36.87 -76.18
C THR A 14 -33.20 -35.62 -75.37
N ILE A 15 -33.07 -35.75 -74.04
CA ILE A 15 -32.12 -34.88 -73.34
C ILE A 15 -30.76 -35.47 -73.70
N THR A 16 -30.13 -34.82 -74.67
CA THR A 16 -28.70 -34.92 -74.90
C THR A 16 -28.02 -35.03 -73.54
N ARG A 17 -27.45 -36.20 -73.24
CA ARG A 17 -26.28 -36.25 -72.36
C ARG A 17 -25.18 -35.52 -73.12
N ASP A 18 -25.25 -34.19 -73.13
CA ASP A 18 -24.06 -33.38 -73.05
C ASP A 18 -23.45 -33.68 -71.69
N CYS A 19 -22.76 -34.81 -71.61
CA CYS A 19 -21.79 -35.03 -70.56
C CYS A 19 -20.53 -34.26 -71.01
N THR A 20 -20.63 -32.94 -71.04
CA THR A 20 -19.48 -32.06 -71.08
C THR A 20 -18.76 -32.25 -69.75
N CYS A 21 -17.80 -33.18 -69.71
CA CYS A 21 -16.78 -33.21 -68.67
C CYS A 21 -15.81 -32.03 -68.91
N GLU A 22 -16.33 -30.79 -68.98
CA GLU A 22 -15.53 -29.59 -69.21
C GLU A 22 -14.93 -29.08 -67.89
N ARG A 23 -15.55 -29.36 -66.74
CA ARG A 23 -15.11 -28.85 -65.45
C ARG A 23 -14.55 -29.96 -64.56
N CYS A 24 -13.26 -29.86 -64.25
CA CYS A 24 -12.60 -30.73 -63.28
C CYS A 24 -13.13 -30.46 -61.87
N ASP A 25 -13.32 -31.49 -61.04
CA ASP A 25 -13.64 -31.31 -59.63
C ASP A 25 -12.43 -30.69 -58.92
N ASP A 26 -12.63 -29.54 -58.28
CA ASP A 26 -11.56 -28.70 -57.74
C ASP A 26 -11.74 -28.55 -56.24
N TRP A 27 -10.80 -29.11 -55.48
CA TRP A 27 -10.84 -29.07 -54.01
C TRP A 27 -10.24 -27.79 -53.45
N GLY A 28 -9.87 -26.85 -54.32
CA GLY A 28 -9.31 -25.56 -53.95
C GLY A 28 -7.85 -25.67 -53.54
N GLU A 29 -7.43 -24.73 -52.69
CA GLU A 29 -6.06 -24.62 -52.21
C GLU A 29 -5.93 -25.15 -50.77
N ASP A 30 -5.08 -26.15 -50.58
CA ASP A 30 -4.72 -26.67 -49.27
C ASP A 30 -3.50 -25.96 -48.70
N THR A 31 -3.75 -24.86 -47.99
CA THR A 31 -2.70 -24.07 -47.33
C THR A 31 -2.03 -24.82 -46.18
N ARG A 32 -2.63 -25.90 -45.66
CA ARG A 32 -2.01 -26.74 -44.61
C ARG A 32 -0.86 -27.58 -45.16
N LYS A 33 -0.78 -27.74 -46.49
CA LYS A 33 0.28 -28.45 -47.21
C LYS A 33 1.37 -27.51 -47.74
N LEU A 34 1.52 -26.32 -47.16
CA LEU A 34 2.62 -25.41 -47.46
C LEU A 34 3.97 -26.12 -47.32
N THR A 35 4.71 -26.19 -48.42
CA THR A 35 6.07 -26.73 -48.43
C THR A 35 7.07 -25.57 -48.49
N GLN A 36 7.95 -25.46 -47.50
CA GLN A 36 9.02 -24.46 -47.48
C GLN A 36 10.39 -25.11 -47.72
N ALA A 37 11.06 -24.74 -48.81
CA ALA A 37 12.37 -25.27 -49.20
C ALA A 37 13.42 -24.16 -49.34
N TYR A 38 14.71 -24.50 -49.21
CA TYR A 38 15.78 -23.54 -49.42
C TYR A 38 16.22 -23.50 -50.89
N ASP A 39 16.47 -22.30 -51.40
CA ASP A 39 17.06 -22.07 -52.71
C ASP A 39 18.37 -22.85 -52.88
N GLY A 40 18.49 -23.61 -53.97
CA GLY A 40 19.65 -24.46 -54.26
C GLY A 40 19.63 -25.84 -53.61
N GLU A 41 18.63 -26.19 -52.79
CA GLU A 41 18.46 -27.54 -52.22
C GLU A 41 17.46 -28.37 -53.06
N PRO A 42 17.57 -29.71 -53.06
CA PRO A 42 16.54 -30.53 -53.68
C PRO A 42 15.27 -30.54 -52.84
N VAL A 43 14.12 -30.47 -53.51
CA VAL A 43 12.80 -30.65 -52.88
C VAL A 43 11.99 -31.64 -53.68
N ARG A 44 11.16 -32.41 -52.98
CA ARG A 44 10.17 -33.27 -53.58
C ARG A 44 8.82 -32.93 -52.98
N ILE A 45 7.82 -32.72 -53.82
CA ILE A 45 6.45 -32.48 -53.39
C ILE A 45 5.59 -33.67 -53.82
N ARG A 46 4.87 -34.26 -52.88
CA ARG A 46 3.92 -35.34 -53.15
C ARG A 46 2.55 -34.73 -53.39
N CYS A 47 1.79 -35.28 -54.34
CA CYS A 47 0.42 -34.87 -54.58
C CYS A 47 -0.49 -35.19 -53.37
N PRO A 48 -1.11 -34.18 -52.71
CA PRO A 48 -1.95 -34.38 -51.53
C PRO A 48 -3.17 -35.26 -51.79
N LEU A 49 -3.61 -35.39 -53.05
CA LEU A 49 -4.73 -36.26 -53.41
C LEU A 49 -4.56 -37.68 -52.88
N PHE A 50 -3.34 -38.21 -52.85
CA PHE A 50 -3.07 -39.58 -52.40
C PHE A 50 -2.74 -39.69 -50.90
N GLU A 51 -2.69 -38.56 -50.18
CA GLU A 51 -2.43 -38.54 -48.74
C GLU A 51 -3.74 -38.45 -47.95
N ASP A 52 -4.57 -37.43 -48.24
CA ASP A 52 -5.69 -37.07 -47.36
C ASP A 52 -7.07 -37.15 -48.04
N TYR A 53 -7.10 -37.20 -49.38
CA TYR A 53 -8.33 -36.96 -50.14
C TYR A 53 -8.87 -38.20 -50.87
N LEU A 54 -7.98 -39.07 -51.36
CA LEU A 54 -8.33 -40.34 -51.99
C LEU A 54 -7.96 -41.52 -51.10
N LYS A 55 -8.84 -42.53 -51.06
CA LYS A 55 -8.55 -43.82 -50.41
C LYS A 55 -7.58 -44.70 -51.20
N HIS A 56 -7.39 -44.39 -52.48
CA HIS A 56 -6.57 -45.17 -53.42
C HIS A 56 -5.18 -44.57 -53.50
N ASN A 57 -4.15 -45.41 -53.59
CA ASN A 57 -2.78 -44.96 -53.81
C ASN A 57 -2.51 -44.70 -55.31
N TYR A 58 -1.37 -44.05 -55.62
CA TYR A 58 -0.98 -43.77 -56.99
C TYR A 58 -0.99 -45.00 -57.90
N SER A 59 -0.44 -46.12 -57.44
CA SER A 59 -0.36 -47.35 -58.24
C SER A 59 -1.75 -47.88 -58.64
N THR A 60 -2.72 -47.85 -57.72
CA THR A 60 -4.11 -48.26 -57.99
C THR A 60 -4.84 -47.29 -58.90
N ALA A 61 -4.61 -45.98 -58.75
CA ALA A 61 -5.18 -44.99 -59.66
C ALA A 61 -4.61 -45.14 -61.08
N HIS A 62 -3.29 -45.36 -61.18
CA HIS A 62 -2.62 -45.55 -62.45
C HIS A 62 -3.07 -46.82 -63.16
N SER A 63 -3.22 -47.94 -62.45
CA SER A 63 -3.73 -49.19 -63.04
C SER A 63 -5.20 -49.09 -63.48
N ALA A 64 -5.98 -48.20 -62.88
CA ALA A 64 -7.35 -47.88 -63.29
C ALA A 64 -7.42 -46.93 -64.52
N GLY A 65 -6.28 -46.59 -65.13
CA GLY A 65 -6.22 -45.72 -66.31
C GLY A 65 -6.29 -44.23 -66.00
N LEU A 66 -6.12 -43.81 -64.75
CA LEU A 66 -6.02 -42.40 -64.38
C LEU A 66 -4.61 -41.87 -64.61
N THR A 67 -4.52 -40.66 -65.15
CA THR A 67 -3.26 -39.96 -65.42
C THR A 67 -3.10 -38.79 -64.47
N LEU A 68 -1.99 -38.74 -63.74
CA LEU A 68 -1.62 -37.59 -62.91
C LEU A 68 -0.87 -36.54 -63.74
N MET A 69 -1.34 -35.30 -63.70
CA MET A 69 -0.77 -34.14 -64.37
C MET A 69 -0.43 -33.07 -63.33
N TRP A 70 0.55 -32.23 -63.63
CA TRP A 70 1.00 -31.17 -62.74
C TRP A 70 0.93 -29.82 -63.44
N TYR A 71 0.37 -28.85 -62.75
CA TYR A 71 0.27 -27.46 -63.17
C TYR A 71 0.79 -26.57 -62.04
N TRP A 72 1.05 -25.31 -62.35
CA TRP A 72 1.45 -24.34 -61.35
C TRP A 72 1.05 -22.92 -61.73
N ILE A 73 0.94 -22.06 -60.73
CA ILE A 73 0.77 -20.62 -60.83
C ILE A 73 1.94 -20.00 -60.08
N GLY A 74 2.90 -19.42 -60.82
CA GLY A 74 4.07 -18.78 -60.23
C GLY A 74 3.69 -17.53 -59.41
N LYS A 75 4.50 -17.18 -58.42
CA LYS A 75 4.29 -15.99 -57.59
C LYS A 75 4.19 -14.71 -58.44
N GLY A 76 3.05 -14.02 -58.35
CA GLY A 76 2.77 -12.81 -59.14
C GLY A 76 2.28 -13.07 -60.57
N LYS A 77 1.99 -14.33 -60.93
CA LYS A 77 1.27 -14.70 -62.14
C LYS A 77 -0.19 -15.01 -61.81
N ASP A 78 -1.08 -14.81 -62.79
CA ASP A 78 -2.52 -15.08 -62.66
C ASP A 78 -3.00 -16.29 -63.47
N LEU A 79 -2.12 -16.88 -64.29
CA LEU A 79 -2.46 -17.99 -65.19
C LEU A 79 -1.79 -19.30 -64.75
N GLU A 80 -2.59 -20.37 -64.77
CA GLU A 80 -2.14 -21.74 -64.52
C GLU A 80 -1.45 -22.31 -65.77
N GLU A 81 -0.18 -22.69 -65.62
CA GLU A 81 0.66 -23.22 -66.69
C GLU A 81 0.99 -24.71 -66.42
N PRO A 82 1.07 -25.57 -67.45
CA PRO A 82 1.57 -26.93 -67.27
C PRO A 82 3.06 -26.91 -66.91
N ILE A 83 3.48 -27.78 -66.00
CA ILE A 83 4.89 -27.85 -65.59
C ILE A 83 5.73 -28.47 -66.71
N ASN A 84 6.78 -27.76 -67.13
CA ASN A 84 7.71 -28.26 -68.13
C ASN A 84 8.72 -29.24 -67.51
N ILE A 85 8.38 -30.53 -67.58
CA ILE A 85 9.25 -31.64 -67.13
C ILE A 85 10.30 -32.06 -68.16
N ARG A 86 10.36 -31.41 -69.34
CA ARG A 86 11.30 -31.74 -70.44
C ARG A 86 12.49 -30.79 -70.50
N LEU A 87 12.83 -30.14 -69.38
CA LEU A 87 14.00 -29.27 -69.29
C LEU A 87 15.29 -30.10 -69.52
N PRO A 88 16.27 -29.60 -70.27
CA PRO A 88 17.45 -30.35 -70.69
C PRO A 88 18.29 -30.89 -69.51
N ASP A 89 18.23 -30.22 -68.35
CA ASP A 89 18.97 -30.61 -67.15
C ASP A 89 18.21 -31.60 -66.25
N ASN A 90 16.99 -32.02 -66.63
CA ASN A 90 16.06 -32.80 -65.78
C ASN A 90 15.91 -32.25 -64.35
N ARG A 91 16.11 -30.92 -64.19
CA ARG A 91 16.03 -30.21 -62.91
C ARG A 91 14.67 -30.43 -62.25
N ILE A 92 13.61 -30.34 -63.06
CA ILE A 92 12.25 -30.72 -62.66
C ILE A 92 11.92 -32.06 -63.32
N SER A 93 11.55 -33.05 -62.51
CA SER A 93 11.19 -34.37 -62.99
C SER A 93 9.97 -34.91 -62.25
N LYS A 94 9.21 -35.79 -62.90
CA LYS A 94 8.05 -36.46 -62.29
C LYS A 94 8.41 -37.91 -62.03
N ASP A 95 8.25 -38.36 -60.78
CA ASP A 95 8.36 -39.76 -60.38
C ASP A 95 7.08 -40.17 -59.64
N LYS A 96 6.27 -41.03 -60.27
CA LYS A 96 4.95 -41.45 -59.76
C LYS A 96 4.07 -40.25 -59.37
N ASP A 97 3.71 -40.15 -58.09
CA ASP A 97 2.92 -39.10 -57.44
C ASP A 97 3.76 -37.94 -56.88
N ILE A 98 5.05 -37.91 -57.19
CA ILE A 98 6.01 -36.94 -56.68
C ILE A 98 6.55 -36.07 -57.83
N LEU A 99 6.59 -34.77 -57.59
CA LEU A 99 7.31 -33.82 -58.42
C LEU A 99 8.63 -33.46 -57.74
N TRP A 100 9.73 -33.68 -58.44
CA TRP A 100 11.10 -33.49 -57.96
C TRP A 100 11.73 -32.22 -58.54
N PHE A 101 12.45 -31.50 -57.70
CA PHE A 101 13.33 -30.38 -58.06
C PHE A 101 14.74 -30.70 -57.59
N ARG A 102 15.71 -30.67 -58.50
CA ARG A 102 17.13 -30.97 -58.25
C ARG A 102 18.06 -29.95 -58.92
N PRO A 103 18.29 -28.76 -58.33
CA PRO A 103 17.64 -28.22 -57.13
C PRO A 103 16.42 -27.32 -57.45
N VAL A 104 15.76 -26.86 -56.38
CA VAL A 104 14.75 -25.80 -56.45
C VAL A 104 15.41 -24.41 -56.56
N ILE A 105 14.77 -23.49 -57.27
CA ILE A 105 15.21 -22.09 -57.40
C ILE A 105 14.14 -21.12 -56.92
N LEU A 106 14.50 -19.90 -56.52
CA LEU A 106 13.55 -18.87 -56.05
C LEU A 106 12.31 -18.68 -56.95
N ASN A 107 12.50 -18.74 -58.27
CA ASN A 107 11.44 -18.57 -59.27
C ASN A 107 10.43 -19.72 -59.30
N ASP A 108 10.72 -20.86 -58.65
CA ASP A 108 9.79 -21.97 -58.54
C ASP A 108 8.73 -21.72 -57.45
N THR A 109 8.78 -20.59 -56.71
CA THR A 109 7.76 -20.22 -55.72
C THR A 109 6.40 -19.99 -56.39
N GLY A 110 5.36 -20.65 -55.88
CA GLY A 110 4.02 -20.55 -56.43
C GLY A 110 3.07 -21.63 -55.92
N ASN A 111 1.86 -21.65 -56.46
CA ASN A 111 0.83 -22.64 -56.14
C ASN A 111 0.89 -23.77 -57.15
N TYR A 112 1.13 -24.99 -56.67
CA TYR A 112 1.24 -26.20 -57.48
C TYR A 112 -0.06 -26.98 -57.42
N THR A 113 -0.56 -27.35 -58.59
CA THR A 113 -1.79 -28.14 -58.74
C THR A 113 -1.43 -29.54 -59.22
N CYS A 114 -1.86 -30.56 -58.49
CA CYS A 114 -1.86 -31.93 -59.01
C CYS A 114 -3.27 -32.32 -59.44
N MET A 115 -3.40 -32.78 -60.69
CA MET A 115 -4.67 -33.13 -61.32
C MET A 115 -4.66 -34.60 -61.75
N LEU A 116 -5.60 -35.39 -61.23
CA LEU A 116 -5.82 -36.78 -61.61
C LEU A 116 -6.98 -36.86 -62.60
N ARG A 117 -6.73 -37.35 -63.82
CA ARG A 117 -7.72 -37.31 -64.92
C ARG A 117 -7.79 -38.60 -65.74
N ASN A 118 -9.01 -38.96 -66.16
CA ASN A 118 -9.35 -39.88 -67.25
C ASN A 118 -10.53 -39.25 -68.04
N THR A 119 -11.04 -39.92 -69.07
CA THR A 119 -12.15 -39.50 -69.94
C THR A 119 -13.42 -39.11 -69.18
N THR A 120 -13.70 -39.72 -68.02
CA THR A 120 -14.93 -39.52 -67.23
C THR A 120 -14.68 -38.99 -65.81
N PHE A 121 -13.42 -38.87 -65.38
CA PHE A 121 -13.07 -38.47 -64.02
C PHE A 121 -11.98 -37.40 -64.06
N CYS A 122 -12.16 -36.33 -63.32
CA CYS A 122 -11.13 -35.31 -63.15
C CYS A 122 -11.22 -34.72 -61.74
N LEU A 123 -10.11 -34.78 -61.02
CA LEU A 123 -9.97 -34.24 -59.67
C LEU A 123 -8.67 -33.46 -59.58
N LYS A 124 -8.69 -32.24 -59.04
CA LYS A 124 -7.49 -31.43 -58.83
C LYS A 124 -7.47 -30.79 -57.45
N ILE A 125 -6.27 -30.51 -56.96
CA ILE A 125 -6.03 -29.74 -55.74
C ILE A 125 -4.77 -28.91 -55.89
N ALA A 126 -4.80 -27.67 -55.41
CA ALA A 126 -3.66 -26.76 -55.36
C ALA A 126 -3.04 -26.71 -53.96
N PHE A 127 -1.73 -26.48 -53.87
CA PHE A 127 -1.03 -26.27 -52.61
C PHE A 127 0.22 -25.41 -52.83
N PRO A 128 0.62 -24.58 -51.84
CA PRO A 128 1.71 -23.64 -52.02
C PRO A 128 3.10 -24.27 -51.80
N LEU A 129 4.05 -23.92 -52.67
CA LEU A 129 5.49 -24.12 -52.49
C LEU A 129 6.16 -22.75 -52.35
N GLU A 130 6.86 -22.56 -51.24
CA GLU A 130 7.63 -21.35 -50.97
C GLU A 130 9.13 -21.66 -50.93
N VAL A 131 9.89 -20.97 -51.78
CA VAL A 131 11.34 -21.12 -51.85
C VAL A 131 12.00 -19.95 -51.14
N LEU A 132 12.76 -20.26 -50.10
CA LEU A 132 13.37 -19.30 -49.20
C LEU A 132 14.87 -19.18 -49.46
N LYS A 133 15.39 -17.96 -49.40
CA LYS A 133 16.82 -17.71 -49.36
C LYS A 133 17.31 -17.74 -47.91
N LYS A 134 18.45 -18.38 -47.66
CA LYS A 134 19.12 -18.30 -46.35
C LYS A 134 19.57 -16.86 -46.09
N ASP A 135 19.46 -16.42 -44.83
CA ASP A 135 19.85 -15.06 -44.46
C ASP A 135 21.38 -14.88 -44.56
N PRO A 136 21.87 -13.64 -44.79
CA PRO A 136 23.30 -13.36 -44.80
C PRO A 136 23.98 -13.85 -43.51
N ASN A 137 25.09 -14.58 -43.64
CA ASN A 137 25.83 -15.19 -42.53
C ASN A 137 25.03 -16.18 -41.67
N SER A 138 23.91 -16.70 -42.18
CA SER A 138 23.07 -17.69 -41.52
C SER A 138 23.00 -18.97 -42.34
N CYS A 139 22.82 -20.10 -41.65
CA CYS A 139 22.49 -21.39 -42.24
C CYS A 139 20.98 -21.58 -42.48
N VAL A 140 20.15 -20.65 -42.01
CA VAL A 140 18.68 -20.68 -42.06
C VAL A 140 18.09 -19.34 -42.49
N SER A 141 16.80 -19.34 -42.85
CA SER A 141 16.00 -18.12 -43.04
C SER A 141 15.10 -17.90 -41.83
N ASN A 142 14.99 -16.66 -41.35
CA ASN A 142 14.06 -16.30 -40.28
C ASN A 142 12.59 -16.40 -40.70
N ASP A 143 12.30 -16.42 -42.01
CA ASP A 143 10.95 -16.62 -42.55
C ASP A 143 10.47 -18.08 -42.43
N LYS A 144 11.39 -19.01 -42.10
CA LYS A 144 11.07 -20.42 -41.86
C LYS A 144 10.95 -20.68 -40.36
N THR A 145 9.72 -20.91 -39.89
CA THR A 145 9.49 -21.30 -38.49
C THR A 145 9.96 -22.74 -38.25
N PRO A 146 10.90 -22.98 -37.32
CA PRO A 146 11.35 -24.33 -37.01
C PRO A 146 10.25 -25.12 -36.28
N GLU A 147 10.17 -26.42 -36.56
CA GLU A 147 9.35 -27.34 -35.77
C GLU A 147 9.89 -27.41 -34.32
N VAL A 148 9.00 -27.50 -33.33
CA VAL A 148 9.38 -27.55 -31.91
C VAL A 148 9.43 -28.99 -31.44
N VAL A 149 10.60 -29.42 -30.95
CA VAL A 149 10.81 -30.74 -30.35
C VAL A 149 11.00 -30.59 -28.85
N THR A 150 10.23 -31.32 -28.05
CA THR A 150 10.26 -31.23 -26.58
C THR A 150 11.08 -32.35 -25.95
N PHE A 151 12.05 -32.00 -25.10
CA PHE A 151 12.86 -32.95 -24.33
C PHE A 151 12.70 -32.77 -22.82
N GLN A 152 12.67 -33.88 -22.08
CA GLN A 152 12.53 -33.87 -20.63
C GLN A 152 13.88 -33.67 -19.95
N LEU A 153 13.93 -32.79 -18.94
CA LEU A 153 15.13 -32.61 -18.13
C LEU A 153 15.53 -33.90 -17.42
N GLY A 154 16.83 -34.22 -17.42
CA GLY A 154 17.37 -35.41 -16.75
C GLY A 154 17.38 -36.68 -17.60
N ASP A 155 16.56 -36.73 -18.66
CA ASP A 155 16.42 -37.92 -19.50
C ASP A 155 17.51 -37.99 -20.58
N THR A 156 17.68 -39.19 -21.14
CA THR A 156 18.36 -39.41 -22.41
C THR A 156 17.38 -39.13 -23.56
N ALA A 157 17.76 -38.29 -24.51
CA ALA A 157 16.92 -37.95 -25.66
C ALA A 157 17.70 -38.07 -26.97
N THR A 158 17.01 -38.38 -28.06
CA THR A 158 17.63 -38.47 -29.39
C THR A 158 16.90 -37.56 -30.35
N LEU A 159 17.68 -36.81 -31.10
CA LEU A 159 17.20 -35.83 -32.05
C LEU A 159 17.54 -36.30 -33.46
N THR A 160 16.52 -36.61 -34.26
CA THR A 160 16.72 -37.16 -35.61
C THR A 160 16.47 -36.09 -36.66
N CYS A 161 17.35 -36.00 -37.65
CA CYS A 161 17.22 -35.07 -38.77
C CYS A 161 15.96 -35.39 -39.60
N PRO A 162 14.95 -34.48 -39.63
CA PRO A 162 13.65 -34.76 -40.23
C PRO A 162 13.71 -34.74 -41.75
N ASP A 163 12.74 -35.38 -42.41
CA ASP A 163 12.55 -35.31 -43.87
C ASP A 163 13.83 -35.57 -44.71
N THR A 164 14.54 -36.64 -44.39
CA THR A 164 15.74 -37.09 -45.14
C THR A 164 15.47 -38.34 -45.98
N LYS A 165 14.40 -39.08 -45.68
CA LYS A 165 14.09 -40.36 -46.32
C LYS A 165 13.69 -40.19 -47.78
N GLY A 166 14.37 -40.89 -48.68
CA GLY A 166 14.02 -40.95 -50.11
C GLY A 166 14.65 -39.86 -50.98
N TYR A 167 15.57 -39.06 -50.43
CA TYR A 167 16.38 -38.09 -51.17
C TYR A 167 17.60 -38.70 -51.87
N TYR A 168 18.11 -39.81 -51.33
CA TYR A 168 19.25 -40.56 -51.84
C TYR A 168 18.95 -42.06 -51.74
N ALA A 169 19.65 -42.86 -52.54
CA ALA A 169 19.50 -44.31 -52.55
C ALA A 169 20.06 -44.96 -51.27
N ALA A 170 19.62 -46.17 -50.95
CA ALA A 170 19.94 -46.82 -49.67
C ALA A 170 21.43 -47.23 -49.53
N ASP A 171 22.14 -47.34 -50.65
CA ASP A 171 23.57 -47.61 -50.75
C ASP A 171 24.43 -46.33 -50.58
N VAL A 172 23.83 -45.14 -50.68
CA VAL A 172 24.52 -43.87 -50.48
C VAL A 172 24.56 -43.54 -48.98
N THR A 173 25.77 -43.43 -48.42
CA THR A 173 25.97 -42.95 -47.06
C THR A 173 26.18 -41.43 -47.06
N PRO A 174 25.22 -40.63 -46.57
CA PRO A 174 25.36 -39.18 -46.54
C PRO A 174 26.30 -38.73 -45.41
N THR A 175 26.93 -37.57 -45.61
CA THR A 175 27.65 -36.86 -44.54
C THR A 175 26.67 -35.97 -43.79
N VAL A 176 26.65 -36.04 -42.46
CA VAL A 176 25.74 -35.24 -41.63
C VAL A 176 26.52 -34.37 -40.66
N ASN A 177 26.30 -33.05 -40.78
CA ASN A 177 26.89 -32.06 -39.89
C ASN A 177 25.82 -31.39 -39.04
N TRP A 178 26.07 -31.32 -37.73
CA TRP A 178 25.17 -30.72 -36.75
C TRP A 178 25.64 -29.32 -36.34
N TYR A 179 24.72 -28.38 -36.36
CA TYR A 179 24.95 -26.97 -36.04
C TYR A 179 24.03 -26.54 -34.89
N ARG A 180 24.53 -25.65 -34.04
CA ARG A 180 23.73 -24.95 -33.04
C ARG A 180 23.82 -23.46 -33.31
N ASN A 181 22.69 -22.79 -33.52
CA ASN A 181 22.65 -21.38 -33.93
C ASN A 181 23.59 -21.09 -35.13
N CYS A 182 23.59 -21.99 -36.12
CA CYS A 182 24.44 -21.93 -37.32
C CYS A 182 25.96 -22.00 -37.11
N LEU A 183 26.42 -22.36 -35.92
CA LEU A 183 27.81 -22.71 -35.66
C LEU A 183 27.98 -24.22 -35.72
N LEU A 184 28.93 -24.68 -36.55
CA LEU A 184 29.28 -26.11 -36.64
C LEU A 184 29.79 -26.56 -35.28
N VAL A 185 29.27 -27.68 -34.79
CA VAL A 185 29.74 -28.26 -33.53
C VAL A 185 30.55 -29.52 -33.85
N ASP A 186 31.87 -29.35 -33.91
CA ASP A 186 32.83 -30.39 -34.30
C ASP A 186 32.80 -31.58 -33.33
N GLN A 187 32.63 -31.31 -32.01
CA GLN A 187 32.31 -32.33 -31.01
C GLN A 187 31.49 -31.71 -29.87
N PHE A 188 30.32 -32.29 -29.60
CA PHE A 188 29.58 -31.93 -28.40
C PHE A 188 30.15 -32.71 -27.20
N VAL A 189 30.37 -32.02 -26.06
CA VAL A 189 30.90 -32.67 -24.84
C VAL A 189 29.92 -33.72 -24.29
N ASP A 190 28.65 -33.34 -24.16
CA ASP A 190 27.60 -34.16 -23.51
C ASP A 190 26.53 -34.67 -24.50
N ARG A 191 26.77 -34.49 -25.80
CA ARG A 191 25.87 -34.95 -26.87
C ARG A 191 26.70 -35.70 -27.90
N HIS A 192 26.14 -36.71 -28.54
CA HIS A 192 26.91 -37.61 -29.40
C HIS A 192 26.25 -37.65 -30.78
N PRO A 193 26.88 -37.07 -31.83
CA PRO A 193 26.38 -37.19 -33.19
C PRO A 193 26.59 -38.62 -33.70
N GLN A 194 25.53 -39.20 -34.24
CA GLN A 194 25.44 -40.55 -34.81
C GLN A 194 24.81 -40.45 -36.20
N GLY A 195 25.52 -39.81 -37.13
CA GLY A 195 25.00 -39.51 -38.47
C GLY A 195 23.72 -38.67 -38.40
N LEU A 196 22.59 -39.26 -38.81
CA LEU A 196 21.27 -38.61 -38.84
C LEU A 196 20.69 -38.32 -37.44
N SER A 197 21.29 -38.81 -36.37
CA SER A 197 20.81 -38.60 -35.00
C SER A 197 21.83 -37.85 -34.15
N LEU A 198 21.36 -37.01 -33.24
CA LEU A 198 22.15 -36.38 -32.19
C LEU A 198 21.60 -36.85 -30.84
N GLN A 199 22.39 -37.65 -30.12
CA GLN A 199 22.00 -38.21 -28.83
C GLN A 199 22.39 -37.26 -27.70
N PHE A 200 21.50 -37.05 -26.73
CA PHE A 200 21.69 -36.27 -25.52
C PHE A 200 21.72 -37.25 -24.36
N SER A 201 22.87 -37.43 -23.70
CA SER A 201 22.99 -38.40 -22.61
C SER A 201 22.19 -38.00 -21.37
N ASN A 202 22.17 -36.70 -21.08
CA ASN A 202 21.38 -36.08 -20.02
C ASN A 202 20.93 -34.69 -20.48
N VAL A 203 19.63 -34.48 -20.65
CA VAL A 203 19.08 -33.20 -21.13
C VAL A 203 19.12 -32.14 -20.02
N LEU A 204 19.76 -31.00 -20.34
CA LEU A 204 19.84 -29.82 -19.48
C LEU A 204 19.09 -28.64 -20.10
N GLN A 205 18.54 -27.75 -19.27
CA GLN A 205 17.80 -26.55 -19.71
C GLN A 205 18.64 -25.66 -20.63
N ARG A 206 19.96 -25.56 -20.39
CA ARG A 206 20.90 -24.80 -21.24
C ARG A 206 21.01 -25.32 -22.68
N TYR A 207 20.46 -26.50 -22.99
CA TYR A 207 20.46 -27.08 -24.32
C TYR A 207 19.27 -26.63 -25.16
N GLU A 208 18.36 -25.81 -24.64
CA GLU A 208 17.34 -25.17 -25.46
C GLU A 208 17.96 -24.34 -26.59
N GLY A 209 17.25 -24.30 -27.73
CA GLY A 209 17.62 -23.49 -28.88
C GLY A 209 17.51 -24.19 -30.21
N ASN A 210 17.99 -23.51 -31.25
CA ASN A 210 17.94 -23.98 -32.63
C ASN A 210 19.06 -24.96 -32.92
N TYR A 211 18.68 -26.12 -33.44
CA TYR A 211 19.57 -27.14 -33.95
C TYR A 211 19.29 -27.32 -35.44
N THR A 212 20.36 -27.31 -36.23
CA THR A 212 20.28 -27.49 -37.68
C THR A 212 21.15 -28.68 -38.06
N CYS A 213 20.60 -29.65 -38.78
CA CYS A 213 21.36 -30.68 -39.46
C CYS A 213 21.49 -30.32 -40.95
N ILE A 214 22.70 -30.42 -41.48
CA ILE A 214 22.98 -30.33 -42.91
C ILE A 214 23.42 -31.72 -43.37
N VAL A 215 22.61 -32.33 -44.22
CA VAL A 215 22.86 -33.66 -44.81
C VAL A 215 23.36 -33.46 -46.23
N SER A 216 24.58 -33.90 -46.50
CA SER A 216 25.23 -33.80 -47.81
C SER A 216 25.33 -35.18 -48.44
N TYR A 217 24.90 -35.31 -49.69
CA TYR A 217 24.99 -36.54 -50.46
C TYR A 217 25.33 -36.25 -51.92
N GLU A 218 25.85 -37.26 -52.63
CA GLU A 218 26.21 -37.15 -54.03
C GLU A 218 25.26 -38.00 -54.88
N GLU A 219 24.74 -37.42 -55.95
CA GLU A 219 23.89 -38.09 -56.94
C GLU A 219 24.33 -37.65 -58.34
N ASN A 220 24.68 -38.60 -59.22
CA ASN A 220 25.13 -38.32 -60.60
C ASN A 220 26.28 -37.29 -60.68
N ALA A 221 27.31 -37.43 -59.83
CA ALA A 221 28.45 -36.52 -59.73
C ALA A 221 28.11 -35.06 -59.33
N ARG A 222 26.93 -34.84 -58.75
CA ARG A 222 26.51 -33.56 -58.18
C ARG A 222 26.29 -33.71 -56.68
N ALA A 223 26.89 -32.82 -55.90
CA ALA A 223 26.68 -32.76 -54.45
C ALA A 223 25.41 -31.95 -54.14
N TYR A 224 24.54 -32.51 -53.30
CA TYR A 224 23.32 -31.87 -52.81
C TYR A 224 23.36 -31.75 -51.29
N ASN A 225 22.75 -30.67 -50.78
CA ASN A 225 22.63 -30.40 -49.35
C ASN A 225 21.15 -30.32 -48.96
N LEU A 226 20.80 -30.92 -47.81
CA LEU A 226 19.51 -30.78 -47.17
C LEU A 226 19.71 -30.11 -45.82
N THR A 227 19.17 -28.91 -45.65
CA THR A 227 19.20 -28.20 -44.38
C THR A 227 17.86 -28.35 -43.67
N ARG A 228 17.89 -28.82 -42.43
CA ARG A 228 16.70 -29.02 -41.60
C ARG A 228 16.94 -28.45 -40.22
N THR A 229 16.00 -27.65 -39.73
CA THR A 229 16.12 -26.92 -38.47
C THR A 229 14.88 -27.14 -37.63
N PHE A 230 15.10 -27.32 -36.34
CA PHE A 230 14.04 -27.43 -35.35
C PHE A 230 14.53 -26.77 -34.04
N TYR A 231 13.57 -26.38 -33.22
CA TYR A 231 13.81 -25.76 -31.93
C TYR A 231 13.66 -26.81 -30.83
N VAL A 232 14.73 -27.08 -30.11
CA VAL A 232 14.68 -27.94 -28.93
C VAL A 232 14.18 -27.11 -27.76
N LYS A 233 13.04 -27.52 -27.19
CA LYS A 233 12.45 -26.95 -25.97
C LYS A 233 12.57 -27.96 -24.85
N THR A 234 13.01 -27.53 -23.67
CA THR A 234 13.06 -28.41 -22.49
C THR A 234 11.79 -28.29 -21.67
N ILE A 235 11.38 -29.41 -21.09
CA ILE A 235 10.21 -29.53 -20.22
C ILE A 235 10.62 -30.22 -18.93
N ALA A 236 9.95 -29.89 -17.82
CA ALA A 236 10.24 -30.55 -16.56
C ALA A 236 9.92 -32.06 -16.64
N SER A 237 10.68 -32.84 -15.86
CA SER A 237 10.51 -34.29 -15.83
C SER A 237 9.15 -34.69 -15.28
N HIS A 238 8.54 -35.71 -15.90
CA HIS A 238 7.26 -36.27 -15.45
C HIS A 238 7.33 -36.87 -14.04
N PHE A 239 8.53 -37.24 -13.55
CA PHE A 239 8.71 -37.73 -12.19
C PHE A 239 8.32 -36.68 -11.12
N TYR A 240 8.39 -35.39 -11.43
CA TYR A 240 7.99 -34.31 -10.53
C TYR A 240 6.57 -33.78 -10.79
N ALA A 241 5.84 -34.41 -11.72
CA ALA A 241 4.47 -34.05 -12.03
C ALA A 241 3.55 -34.41 -10.85
N ARG A 242 2.76 -33.45 -10.39
CA ARG A 242 1.85 -33.61 -9.26
C ARG A 242 0.54 -32.86 -9.48
N ALA A 243 -0.46 -33.18 -8.66
CA ALA A 243 -1.68 -32.37 -8.56
C ALA A 243 -1.33 -30.93 -8.14
N PRO A 244 -2.19 -29.94 -8.44
CA PRO A 244 -1.89 -28.54 -8.15
C PRO A 244 -1.70 -28.32 -6.65
N VAL A 245 -0.75 -27.45 -6.30
CA VAL A 245 -0.42 -27.15 -4.91
C VAL A 245 -0.91 -25.76 -4.57
N MET A 246 -1.89 -25.68 -3.66
CA MET A 246 -2.44 -24.40 -3.22
C MET A 246 -1.47 -23.71 -2.25
N ILE A 247 -1.03 -22.51 -2.62
CA ILE A 247 -0.16 -21.64 -1.82
C ILE A 247 -1.04 -20.74 -0.93
N THR A 248 -2.05 -20.11 -1.54
CA THR A 248 -3.03 -19.23 -0.88
C THR A 248 -4.42 -19.55 -1.44
N PRO A 249 -5.50 -19.61 -0.63
CA PRO A 249 -5.55 -19.44 0.82
C PRO A 249 -4.93 -20.61 1.61
N ASN A 250 -4.34 -20.33 2.77
CA ASN A 250 -3.80 -21.34 3.70
C ASN A 250 -4.66 -21.42 4.98
N ASP A 251 -4.53 -22.50 5.75
CA ASP A 251 -5.38 -22.76 6.92
C ASP A 251 -5.14 -21.80 8.10
N LYS A 252 -4.05 -21.04 8.08
CA LYS A 252 -3.66 -20.08 9.13
C LYS A 252 -4.05 -18.65 8.81
N GLN A 253 -4.42 -18.36 7.55
CA GLN A 253 -4.63 -17.01 7.06
C GLN A 253 -6.11 -16.67 7.09
N THR A 254 -6.43 -15.59 7.80
CA THR A 254 -7.77 -14.99 7.82
C THR A 254 -7.72 -13.62 7.18
N PHE A 255 -8.65 -13.35 6.27
CA PHE A 255 -8.78 -12.07 5.58
C PHE A 255 -9.83 -11.22 6.29
N GLU A 256 -9.41 -10.08 6.85
CA GLU A 256 -10.29 -9.20 7.61
C GLU A 256 -10.62 -7.93 6.83
N PHE A 257 -11.91 -7.64 6.63
CA PHE A 257 -12.37 -6.46 5.88
C PHE A 257 -13.42 -5.66 6.65
N LEU A 258 -13.44 -4.35 6.41
CA LEU A 258 -14.47 -3.45 6.94
C LEU A 258 -15.72 -3.50 6.06
N VAL A 259 -16.90 -3.48 6.67
CA VAL A 259 -18.18 -3.33 5.97
C VAL A 259 -18.19 -2.02 5.17
N GLY A 260 -18.70 -2.06 3.94
CA GLY A 260 -18.70 -0.96 2.99
C GLY A 260 -17.34 -0.69 2.33
N GLY A 261 -16.29 -1.39 2.75
CA GLY A 261 -14.96 -1.35 2.14
C GLY A 261 -14.85 -2.19 0.87
N GLU A 262 -13.61 -2.47 0.47
CA GLU A 262 -13.30 -3.30 -0.68
C GLU A 262 -12.66 -4.61 -0.22
N LEU A 263 -13.29 -5.73 -0.56
CA LEU A 263 -12.73 -7.06 -0.36
C LEU A 263 -11.81 -7.38 -1.52
N ASN A 264 -10.60 -7.85 -1.21
CA ASN A 264 -9.66 -8.37 -2.19
C ASN A 264 -8.98 -9.61 -1.61
N ILE A 265 -9.30 -10.78 -2.16
CA ILE A 265 -8.71 -12.06 -1.74
C ILE A 265 -8.02 -12.72 -2.93
N GLU A 266 -6.84 -13.28 -2.70
CA GLU A 266 -6.05 -13.95 -3.74
C GLU A 266 -6.11 -15.47 -3.57
N CYS A 267 -6.22 -16.17 -4.70
CA CYS A 267 -5.95 -17.60 -4.79
C CYS A 267 -4.70 -17.84 -5.60
N LYS A 268 -3.67 -18.38 -4.97
CA LYS A 268 -2.36 -18.60 -5.58
C LYS A 268 -2.07 -20.09 -5.60
N VAL A 269 -1.87 -20.66 -6.78
CA VAL A 269 -1.72 -22.10 -6.98
C VAL A 269 -0.53 -22.40 -7.87
N TYR A 270 0.31 -23.33 -7.43
CA TYR A 270 1.43 -23.85 -8.19
C TYR A 270 1.00 -25.07 -9.01
N PHE A 271 1.32 -25.06 -10.30
CA PHE A 271 1.12 -26.16 -11.22
C PHE A 271 2.48 -26.64 -11.73
N SER A 272 2.84 -27.90 -11.41
CA SER A 272 3.95 -28.58 -12.08
C SER A 272 3.62 -28.77 -13.57
N TYR A 273 4.64 -28.85 -14.41
CA TYR A 273 4.44 -29.20 -15.81
C TYR A 273 3.84 -30.62 -15.92
N VAL A 274 2.77 -30.73 -16.71
CA VAL A 274 2.15 -32.00 -17.08
C VAL A 274 1.81 -31.93 -18.56
N ASN A 275 2.26 -32.90 -19.33
CA ASN A 275 2.09 -32.91 -20.78
C ASN A 275 0.59 -32.90 -21.15
N ASN A 276 0.20 -32.00 -22.06
CA ASN A 276 -1.18 -31.79 -22.52
C ASN A 276 -2.23 -31.67 -21.42
N SER A 277 -1.85 -31.17 -20.24
CA SER A 277 -2.79 -30.98 -19.13
C SER A 277 -3.49 -29.64 -19.19
N PHE A 278 -4.80 -29.66 -18.88
CA PHE A 278 -5.52 -28.44 -18.54
C PHE A 278 -4.96 -27.82 -17.24
N THR A 279 -5.11 -26.51 -17.12
CA THR A 279 -4.85 -25.71 -15.92
C THR A 279 -6.11 -24.92 -15.65
N ASP A 280 -6.89 -25.33 -14.67
CA ASP A 280 -8.15 -24.69 -14.34
C ASP A 280 -8.11 -24.22 -12.89
N ILE A 281 -8.51 -22.97 -12.67
CA ILE A 281 -8.55 -22.30 -11.37
C ILE A 281 -9.80 -21.44 -11.33
N GLY A 282 -10.58 -21.55 -10.26
CA GLY A 282 -11.85 -20.84 -10.16
C GLY A 282 -12.27 -20.57 -8.72
N TRP A 283 -12.91 -19.43 -8.53
CA TRP A 283 -13.62 -19.08 -7.32
C TRP A 283 -15.05 -19.61 -7.34
N THR A 284 -15.45 -20.18 -6.21
CA THR A 284 -16.84 -20.51 -5.88
C THR A 284 -17.24 -19.65 -4.71
N VAL A 285 -18.23 -18.77 -4.90
CA VAL A 285 -18.74 -17.87 -3.87
C VAL A 285 -20.14 -18.29 -3.51
N ASN A 286 -20.32 -18.81 -2.30
CA ASN A 286 -21.60 -19.30 -1.79
C ASN A 286 -22.32 -20.29 -2.74
N GLY A 287 -21.55 -21.21 -3.33
CA GLY A 287 -22.05 -22.23 -4.27
C GLY A 287 -22.22 -21.77 -5.72
N LYS A 288 -22.02 -20.48 -6.03
CA LYS A 288 -22.01 -19.96 -7.40
C LYS A 288 -20.61 -19.94 -7.99
N THR A 289 -20.47 -20.33 -9.25
CA THR A 289 -19.21 -20.31 -9.98
C THR A 289 -19.01 -19.00 -10.73
N GLU A 290 -17.79 -18.74 -11.21
CA GLU A 290 -17.45 -17.49 -11.90
C GLU A 290 -18.36 -17.17 -13.10
N GLY A 291 -18.84 -18.18 -13.83
CA GLY A 291 -19.77 -17.98 -14.95
C GLY A 291 -21.16 -17.48 -14.54
N ASP A 292 -21.52 -17.64 -13.26
CA ASP A 292 -22.84 -17.27 -12.71
C ASP A 292 -22.81 -15.92 -11.99
N PHE A 293 -21.68 -15.22 -11.99
CA PHE A 293 -21.54 -13.92 -11.33
C PHE A 293 -22.21 -12.82 -12.15
N THR A 294 -23.34 -12.31 -11.64
CA THR A 294 -24.10 -11.22 -12.27
C THR A 294 -23.84 -9.85 -11.63
N ASP A 295 -23.07 -9.79 -10.53
CA ASP A 295 -22.82 -8.55 -9.79
C ASP A 295 -21.70 -7.73 -10.45
N PRO A 296 -21.98 -6.51 -10.93
CA PRO A 296 -20.98 -5.67 -11.57
C PRO A 296 -19.90 -5.13 -10.60
N ARG A 297 -20.09 -5.26 -9.28
CA ARG A 297 -19.07 -4.88 -8.27
C ARG A 297 -17.99 -5.94 -8.11
N LEU A 298 -18.25 -7.17 -8.55
CA LEU A 298 -17.35 -8.31 -8.46
C LEU A 298 -16.46 -8.36 -9.70
N HIS A 299 -15.15 -8.38 -9.48
CA HIS A 299 -14.14 -8.48 -10.52
C HIS A 299 -13.18 -9.60 -10.19
N VAL A 300 -12.82 -10.39 -11.21
CA VAL A 300 -11.84 -11.47 -11.07
C VAL A 300 -10.69 -11.18 -12.03
N ASN A 301 -9.47 -11.12 -11.50
CA ASN A 301 -8.27 -10.92 -12.29
C ASN A 301 -7.39 -12.16 -12.19
N GLU A 302 -6.80 -12.57 -13.32
CA GLU A 302 -5.88 -13.71 -13.37
C GLU A 302 -4.50 -13.24 -13.83
N SER A 303 -3.46 -13.76 -13.18
CA SER A 303 -2.06 -13.56 -13.57
C SER A 303 -1.30 -14.88 -13.50
N VAL A 304 -0.37 -15.07 -14.44
CA VAL A 304 0.43 -16.29 -14.57
C VAL A 304 1.90 -15.93 -14.48
N THR A 305 2.65 -16.64 -13.65
CA THR A 305 4.09 -16.51 -13.51
C THR A 305 4.75 -17.86 -13.78
N MET A 306 5.64 -17.92 -14.78
CA MET A 306 6.39 -19.15 -15.08
C MET A 306 7.44 -19.42 -14.00
N ASP A 307 7.67 -20.69 -13.66
CA ASP A 307 8.72 -21.08 -12.73
C ASP A 307 10.09 -21.02 -13.43
N PRO A 308 11.05 -20.21 -12.93
CA PRO A 308 12.36 -20.09 -13.57
C PRO A 308 13.22 -21.36 -13.42
N THR A 309 12.92 -22.21 -12.43
CA THR A 309 13.70 -23.42 -12.10
C THR A 309 13.12 -24.69 -12.69
N SER A 310 11.83 -24.70 -13.04
CA SER A 310 11.14 -25.86 -13.55
C SER A 310 10.43 -25.55 -14.88
N PRO A 311 11.04 -25.92 -16.02
CA PRO A 311 10.50 -25.59 -17.34
C PRO A 311 9.07 -26.09 -17.54
N GLY A 312 8.18 -25.16 -17.90
CA GLY A 312 6.76 -25.42 -18.13
C GLY A 312 5.90 -25.49 -16.86
N ALA A 313 6.49 -25.47 -15.66
CA ALA A 313 5.75 -25.24 -14.44
C ALA A 313 5.42 -23.75 -14.28
N LYS A 314 4.32 -23.46 -13.59
CA LYS A 314 3.79 -22.10 -13.45
C LYS A 314 3.03 -21.93 -12.15
N THR A 315 3.00 -20.70 -11.67
CA THR A 315 2.11 -20.27 -10.59
C THR A 315 1.02 -19.39 -11.19
N VAL A 316 -0.23 -19.72 -10.91
CA VAL A 316 -1.39 -18.93 -11.32
C VAL A 316 -1.97 -18.25 -10.08
N THR A 317 -2.15 -16.94 -10.14
CA THR A 317 -2.76 -16.13 -9.08
C THR A 317 -4.06 -15.54 -9.60
N LYS A 318 -5.16 -15.81 -8.91
CA LYS A 318 -6.50 -15.35 -9.25
C LYS A 318 -7.08 -14.52 -8.11
N GLU A 319 -7.19 -13.22 -8.34
CA GLU A 319 -7.68 -12.24 -7.37
C GLU A 319 -9.18 -12.01 -7.53
N LEU A 320 -9.93 -12.17 -6.44
CA LEU A 320 -11.35 -11.85 -6.36
C LEU A 320 -11.53 -10.53 -5.60
N ARG A 321 -12.11 -9.54 -6.29
CA ARG A 321 -12.30 -8.19 -5.79
C ARG A 321 -13.77 -7.83 -5.77
N ILE A 322 -14.30 -7.39 -4.63
CA ILE A 322 -15.69 -6.95 -4.48
C ILE A 322 -15.71 -5.56 -3.82
N ARG A 323 -16.27 -4.58 -4.54
CA ARG A 323 -16.43 -3.20 -4.04
C ARG A 323 -17.66 -3.05 -3.15
N LYS A 324 -17.54 -2.19 -2.13
CA LYS A 324 -18.63 -1.83 -1.19
C LYS A 324 -19.28 -3.07 -0.58
N ILE A 325 -18.48 -3.88 0.14
CA ILE A 325 -18.93 -5.17 0.62
C ILE A 325 -20.00 -5.05 1.72
N THR A 326 -21.02 -5.91 1.67
CA THR A 326 -22.11 -5.97 2.64
C THR A 326 -21.79 -6.94 3.80
N PRO A 327 -22.44 -6.82 4.97
CA PRO A 327 -22.19 -7.72 6.10
C PRO A 327 -22.59 -9.17 5.81
N ASP A 328 -23.59 -9.40 4.96
CA ASP A 328 -23.96 -10.75 4.53
C ASP A 328 -22.90 -11.33 3.59
N GLU A 329 -22.26 -10.49 2.77
CA GLU A 329 -21.18 -10.92 1.89
C GLU A 329 -19.94 -11.40 2.65
N LEU A 330 -19.60 -10.76 3.78
CA LEU A 330 -18.49 -11.20 4.62
C LEU A 330 -18.72 -12.57 5.28
N LYS A 331 -19.96 -13.06 5.31
CA LYS A 331 -20.33 -14.38 5.83
C LYS A 331 -20.38 -15.46 4.75
N HIS A 332 -20.20 -15.10 3.48
CA HIS A 332 -20.19 -16.07 2.39
C HIS A 332 -18.99 -17.01 2.48
N ASN A 333 -19.19 -18.22 1.93
CA ASN A 333 -18.11 -19.18 1.73
C ASN A 333 -17.39 -18.87 0.42
N TYR A 334 -16.15 -18.38 0.55
CA TYR A 334 -15.24 -18.13 -0.58
C TYR A 334 -14.29 -19.31 -0.74
N THR A 335 -14.51 -20.14 -1.74
CA THR A 335 -13.69 -21.34 -1.98
C THR A 335 -12.94 -21.21 -3.29
N CYS A 336 -11.62 -21.33 -3.25
CA CYS A 336 -10.83 -21.47 -4.46
C CYS A 336 -10.63 -22.94 -4.78
N THR A 337 -10.82 -23.31 -6.04
CA THR A 337 -10.58 -24.66 -6.54
C THR A 337 -9.64 -24.60 -7.72
N ALA A 338 -8.66 -25.49 -7.76
CA ALA A 338 -7.73 -25.63 -8.86
C ALA A 338 -7.56 -27.10 -9.24
N ARG A 339 -7.45 -27.38 -10.54
CA ARG A 339 -7.34 -28.74 -11.05
C ARG A 339 -6.46 -28.85 -12.28
N ASN A 340 -5.82 -30.01 -12.39
CA ASN A 340 -5.10 -30.47 -13.57
C ASN A 340 -5.49 -31.94 -13.84
N THR A 341 -4.86 -32.55 -14.86
CA THR A 341 -5.10 -33.96 -15.20
C THR A 341 -4.74 -34.96 -14.08
N LEU A 342 -3.91 -34.57 -13.11
CA LEU A 342 -3.45 -35.42 -12.01
C LEU A 342 -4.30 -35.28 -10.74
N GLY A 343 -5.10 -34.21 -10.61
CA GLY A 343 -5.96 -34.05 -9.44
C GLY A 343 -6.54 -32.66 -9.26
N VAL A 344 -7.26 -32.52 -8.15
CA VAL A 344 -7.98 -31.31 -7.75
C VAL A 344 -7.55 -30.92 -6.34
N VAL A 345 -7.37 -29.63 -6.10
CA VAL A 345 -7.17 -29.04 -4.78
C VAL A 345 -8.19 -27.93 -4.58
N SER A 346 -8.80 -27.88 -3.40
CA SER A 346 -9.78 -26.85 -3.05
C SER A 346 -9.53 -26.39 -1.62
N ARG A 347 -9.56 -25.07 -1.38
CA ARG A 347 -9.52 -24.51 -0.02
C ARG A 347 -10.40 -23.28 0.09
N GLN A 348 -10.93 -23.10 1.29
CA GLN A 348 -11.74 -21.94 1.65
C GLN A 348 -10.85 -20.79 2.12
N ALA A 349 -11.09 -19.58 1.62
CA ALA A 349 -10.56 -18.35 2.17
C ALA A 349 -11.42 -17.94 3.37
N LEU A 350 -10.82 -17.93 4.55
CA LEU A 350 -11.51 -17.53 5.78
C LEU A 350 -11.62 -16.00 5.82
N VAL A 351 -12.81 -15.48 5.51
CA VAL A 351 -13.11 -14.04 5.57
C VAL A 351 -13.77 -13.71 6.90
N ARG A 352 -13.35 -12.61 7.54
CA ARG A 352 -13.94 -12.10 8.77
C ARG A 352 -14.20 -10.61 8.68
N GLU A 353 -15.23 -10.17 9.39
CA GLU A 353 -15.48 -8.75 9.58
C GLU A 353 -14.44 -8.16 10.51
N LYS A 354 -13.74 -7.13 10.04
CA LYS A 354 -12.88 -6.30 10.88
C LYS A 354 -13.77 -5.35 11.67
N VAL A 355 -13.94 -5.62 12.96
CA VAL A 355 -14.64 -4.68 13.85
C VAL A 355 -13.76 -3.45 14.00
N GLY A 356 -14.19 -2.31 13.43
CA GLY A 356 -13.49 -1.04 13.60
C GLY A 356 -13.33 -0.72 15.08
N THR A 357 -12.17 -0.20 15.49
CA THR A 357 -12.00 0.28 16.86
C THR A 357 -13.07 1.33 17.16
N PRO A 358 -13.86 1.19 18.23
CA PRO A 358 -14.96 2.12 18.48
C PRO A 358 -14.39 3.52 18.71
N ARG A 359 -14.80 4.48 17.86
CA ARG A 359 -14.41 5.91 17.92
C ARG A 359 -14.58 6.56 19.31
N TYR A 360 -15.44 5.99 20.12
CA TYR A 360 -15.67 6.33 21.52
C TYR A 360 -14.40 6.28 22.39
N ILE A 361 -13.44 5.38 22.12
CA ILE A 361 -12.20 5.27 22.93
C ILE A 361 -11.31 6.50 22.73
N THR A 362 -11.19 6.99 21.49
CA THR A 362 -10.45 8.21 21.18
C THR A 362 -11.14 9.46 21.72
N GLU A 363 -12.47 9.52 21.68
CA GLU A 363 -13.24 10.65 22.22
C GLU A 363 -13.16 10.73 23.75
N LEU A 364 -13.23 9.58 24.45
CA LEU A 364 -13.05 9.52 25.90
C LEU A 364 -11.64 9.91 26.35
N ALA A 365 -10.60 9.47 25.62
CA ALA A 365 -9.22 9.80 25.95
C ALA A 365 -8.96 11.32 25.82
N CYS A 366 -9.51 11.97 24.78
CA CYS A 366 -9.46 13.42 24.64
C CYS A 366 -10.28 14.15 25.71
N GLY A 367 -11.47 13.66 26.05
CA GLY A 367 -12.30 14.25 27.11
C GLY A 367 -11.63 14.21 28.48
N LEU A 368 -11.04 13.06 28.85
CA LEU A 368 -10.29 12.91 30.09
C LEU A 368 -9.05 13.81 30.11
N GLY A 369 -8.32 13.92 28.99
CA GLY A 369 -7.17 14.81 28.89
C GLY A 369 -7.51 16.29 29.12
N ALA A 370 -8.59 16.78 28.48
CA ALA A 370 -9.03 18.17 28.61
C ALA A 370 -9.50 18.52 30.03
N THR A 371 -10.26 17.61 30.67
CA THR A 371 -10.73 17.82 32.06
C THR A 371 -9.57 17.85 33.05
N LEU A 372 -8.58 16.97 32.90
CA LEU A 372 -7.41 16.93 33.79
C LEU A 372 -6.56 18.19 33.65
N PHE A 373 -6.39 18.70 32.43
CA PHE A 373 -5.69 19.96 32.17
C PHE A 373 -6.39 21.15 32.85
N LEU A 374 -7.73 21.26 32.71
CA LEU A 374 -8.49 22.32 33.35
C LEU A 374 -8.35 22.29 34.88
N VAL A 375 -8.42 21.12 35.50
CA VAL A 375 -8.24 20.97 36.96
C VAL A 375 -6.87 21.46 37.40
N VAL A 376 -5.80 21.09 36.68
CA VAL A 376 -4.45 21.56 36.98
C VAL A 376 -4.35 23.09 36.86
N CYS A 377 -4.93 23.68 35.81
CA CYS A 377 -4.97 25.14 35.66
C CYS A 377 -5.69 25.82 36.84
N PHE A 378 -6.85 25.31 37.27
CA PHE A 378 -7.57 25.86 38.42
C PHE A 378 -6.77 25.77 39.71
N VAL A 379 -6.09 24.66 39.97
CA VAL A 379 -5.23 24.47 41.14
C VAL A 379 -4.07 25.47 41.13
N VAL A 380 -3.41 25.66 39.98
CA VAL A 380 -2.31 26.62 39.83
C VAL A 380 -2.80 28.05 40.08
N VAL A 381 -3.91 28.45 39.47
CA VAL A 381 -4.51 29.78 39.67
C VAL A 381 -4.87 30.01 41.14
N TYR A 382 -5.48 29.02 41.79
CA TYR A 382 -5.82 29.09 43.22
C TYR A 382 -4.58 29.33 44.10
N HIS A 383 -3.50 28.57 43.86
CA HIS A 383 -2.28 28.71 44.67
C HIS A 383 -1.53 30.04 44.42
N VAL A 384 -1.53 30.55 43.19
CA VAL A 384 -0.88 31.83 42.85
C VAL A 384 -1.64 33.02 43.45
N TYR A 385 -2.98 33.00 43.38
CA TYR A 385 -3.83 34.14 43.75
C TYR A 385 -4.53 34.02 45.12
N TRP A 386 -4.18 33.02 45.94
CA TRP A 386 -4.77 32.81 47.28
C TRP A 386 -4.87 34.08 48.14
N LEU A 387 -3.82 34.91 48.20
CA LEU A 387 -3.84 36.12 49.02
C LEU A 387 -4.86 37.16 48.52
N GLU A 388 -5.02 37.28 47.20
CA GLU A 388 -6.01 38.17 46.58
C GLU A 388 -7.43 37.65 46.83
N MET A 389 -7.64 36.34 46.66
CA MET A 389 -8.93 35.70 46.90
C MET A 389 -9.38 35.86 48.35
N VAL A 390 -8.48 35.68 49.32
CA VAL A 390 -8.78 35.88 50.75
C VAL A 390 -9.09 37.34 51.06
N LEU A 391 -8.33 38.29 50.49
CA LEU A 391 -8.59 39.71 50.68
C LEU A 391 -9.91 40.15 50.04
N PHE A 392 -10.22 39.66 48.83
CA PHE A 392 -11.49 39.91 48.15
C PHE A 392 -12.67 39.36 48.97
N TYR A 393 -12.56 38.12 49.44
CA TYR A 393 -13.57 37.52 50.31
C TYR A 393 -13.77 38.35 51.59
N ARG A 394 -12.68 38.76 52.26
CA ARG A 394 -12.72 39.56 53.48
C ARG A 394 -13.27 40.97 53.25
N ALA A 395 -13.04 41.57 52.09
CA ALA A 395 -13.60 42.88 51.72
C ALA A 395 -15.12 42.82 51.43
N HIS A 396 -15.59 41.76 50.76
CA HIS A 396 -16.99 41.65 50.35
C HIS A 396 -17.88 41.05 51.46
N PHE A 397 -17.38 40.04 52.18
CA PHE A 397 -18.14 39.27 53.16
C PHE A 397 -17.69 39.49 54.62
N GLY A 398 -16.57 40.17 54.87
CA GLY A 398 -16.13 40.47 56.24
C GLY A 398 -17.03 41.49 56.94
N THR A 399 -17.33 41.25 58.21
CA THR A 399 -17.97 42.23 59.09
C THR A 399 -16.96 43.28 59.52
N ASP A 400 -17.31 44.56 59.43
CA ASP A 400 -16.41 45.65 59.84
C ASP A 400 -16.20 45.60 61.37
N GLU A 401 -14.95 45.40 61.80
CA GLU A 401 -14.58 45.33 63.21
C GLU A 401 -14.52 46.72 63.87
N THR A 402 -14.63 47.81 63.10
CA THR A 402 -14.48 49.19 63.58
C THR A 402 -15.78 49.87 64.03
N ILE A 403 -16.92 49.20 63.86
CA ILE A 403 -18.24 49.76 64.14
C ILE A 403 -18.76 49.23 65.49
N GLY A 404 -19.01 50.13 66.45
CA GLY A 404 -19.78 49.84 67.66
C GLY A 404 -19.02 49.22 68.85
N ASP A 405 -17.68 49.15 68.80
CA ASP A 405 -16.85 48.51 69.84
C ASP A 405 -16.25 49.50 70.88
N GLY A 406 -16.48 50.81 70.71
CA GLY A 406 -15.99 51.87 71.62
C GLY A 406 -14.47 52.08 71.62
N LYS A 407 -13.72 51.45 70.69
CA LYS A 407 -12.26 51.60 70.57
C LYS A 407 -11.92 52.83 69.72
N GLU A 408 -10.97 53.62 70.22
CA GLU A 408 -10.56 54.89 69.61
C GLU A 408 -9.58 54.68 68.44
N TYR A 409 -8.71 53.67 68.57
CA TYR A 409 -7.66 53.38 67.60
C TYR A 409 -7.80 51.98 67.00
N ASP A 410 -7.45 51.85 65.72
CA ASP A 410 -7.42 50.55 65.05
C ASP A 410 -6.18 49.76 65.47
N ILE A 411 -5.05 50.44 65.59
CA ILE A 411 -3.75 49.80 65.78
C ILE A 411 -2.88 50.67 66.70
N TYR A 412 -2.39 50.10 67.79
CA TYR A 412 -1.27 50.66 68.54
C TYR A 412 0.04 50.13 67.97
N VAL A 413 1.00 51.01 67.65
CA VAL A 413 2.29 50.62 67.08
C VAL A 413 3.39 50.68 68.13
N SER A 414 4.01 49.54 68.40
CA SER A 414 5.18 49.42 69.27
C SER A 414 6.44 49.19 68.45
N TYR A 415 7.47 50.02 68.65
CA TYR A 415 8.74 49.95 67.92
C TYR A 415 9.92 50.41 68.80
N ALA A 416 11.15 50.11 68.38
CA ALA A 416 12.35 50.60 69.04
C ALA A 416 12.56 52.09 68.70
N ARG A 417 12.69 52.94 69.71
CA ARG A 417 12.89 54.40 69.54
C ARG A 417 14.34 54.73 69.13
N ASN A 418 14.70 54.39 67.91
CA ASN A 418 15.94 54.81 67.26
C ASN A 418 15.62 55.46 65.90
N ALA A 419 16.54 56.27 65.38
CA ALA A 419 16.31 57.07 64.17
C ALA A 419 15.83 56.24 62.96
N GLU A 420 16.40 55.04 62.75
CA GLU A 420 16.08 54.20 61.58
C GLU A 420 14.72 53.49 61.67
N GLU A 421 14.32 52.98 62.85
CA GLU A 421 13.01 52.33 63.00
C GLU A 421 11.89 53.37 63.10
N GLU A 422 12.17 54.54 63.69
CA GLU A 422 11.25 55.67 63.73
C GLU A 422 10.92 56.17 62.31
N GLU A 423 11.92 56.32 61.44
CA GLU A 423 11.69 56.66 60.03
C GLU A 423 10.83 55.61 59.33
N PHE A 424 11.11 54.33 59.52
CA PHE A 424 10.30 53.25 58.94
C PHE A 424 8.84 53.28 59.42
N VAL A 425 8.62 53.48 60.72
CA VAL A 425 7.27 53.49 61.30
C VAL A 425 6.49 54.74 60.89
N LEU A 426 7.10 55.93 60.99
CA LEU A 426 6.41 57.20 60.73
C LEU A 426 6.25 57.53 59.26
N VAL A 427 7.18 57.12 58.39
CA VAL A 427 7.13 57.41 56.95
C VAL A 427 6.50 56.26 56.19
N THR A 428 7.03 55.06 56.32
CA THR A 428 6.63 53.91 55.47
C THR A 428 5.37 53.23 56.00
N LEU A 429 5.38 52.81 57.26
CA LEU A 429 4.30 52.02 57.85
C LEU A 429 3.04 52.86 58.05
N ARG A 430 3.17 54.03 58.66
CA ARG A 430 2.09 55.00 58.82
C ARG A 430 1.53 55.45 57.48
N GLY A 431 2.39 55.77 56.51
CA GLY A 431 1.98 56.23 55.18
C GLY A 431 1.02 55.24 54.49
N VAL A 432 1.34 53.94 54.50
CA VAL A 432 0.48 52.93 53.89
C VAL A 432 -0.75 52.62 54.76
N LEU A 433 -0.59 52.47 56.07
CA LEU A 433 -1.69 52.07 56.95
C LEU A 433 -2.74 53.17 57.15
N GLU A 434 -2.34 54.44 57.30
CA GLU A 434 -3.28 55.56 57.46
C GLU A 434 -3.83 56.03 56.10
N ASN A 435 -3.00 56.22 55.07
CA ASN A 435 -3.44 56.86 53.82
C ASN A 435 -4.03 55.86 52.82
N GLU A 436 -3.45 54.68 52.66
CA GLU A 436 -3.92 53.70 51.67
C GLU A 436 -4.96 52.72 52.25
N PHE A 437 -4.74 52.24 53.48
CA PHE A 437 -5.67 51.31 54.14
C PHE A 437 -6.68 52.01 55.05
N GLY A 438 -6.48 53.30 55.36
CA GLY A 438 -7.43 54.11 56.12
C GLY A 438 -7.49 53.83 57.62
N TYR A 439 -6.53 53.12 58.23
CA TYR A 439 -6.54 52.80 59.66
C TYR A 439 -6.19 54.01 60.54
N LYS A 440 -6.75 54.08 61.74
CA LYS A 440 -6.38 55.03 62.79
C LYS A 440 -5.26 54.44 63.66
N LEU A 441 -4.02 54.89 63.46
CA LEU A 441 -2.89 54.45 64.27
C LEU A 441 -2.78 55.25 65.56
N CYS A 442 -2.37 54.58 66.64
CA CYS A 442 -1.88 55.18 67.87
C CYS A 442 -0.37 54.96 67.96
N ILE A 443 0.38 56.05 68.04
CA ILE A 443 1.83 56.03 68.20
C ILE A 443 2.15 56.85 69.45
N PHE A 444 2.74 56.20 70.47
CA PHE A 444 2.96 56.81 71.78
C PHE A 444 3.60 58.19 71.68
N ASP A 445 4.71 58.31 70.95
CA ASP A 445 5.51 59.54 70.86
C ASP A 445 4.78 60.71 70.15
N ARG A 446 3.68 60.43 69.42
CA ARG A 446 2.84 61.42 68.74
C ARG A 446 1.58 61.77 69.54
N ASP A 447 0.96 60.75 70.13
CA ASP A 447 -0.41 60.82 70.65
C ASP A 447 -0.47 60.93 72.19
N SER A 448 0.66 60.76 72.91
CA SER A 448 0.73 60.97 74.36
C SER A 448 0.80 62.46 74.73
N LEU A 449 0.09 62.88 75.78
CA LEU A 449 0.17 64.23 76.33
C LEU A 449 1.31 64.31 77.36
N PRO A 450 2.10 65.41 77.40
CA PRO A 450 3.18 65.54 78.37
C PRO A 450 2.63 65.67 79.80
N GLY A 451 3.09 64.81 80.73
CA GLY A 451 2.85 64.96 82.18
C GLY A 451 2.26 63.74 82.92
N GLY A 452 1.92 62.64 82.25
CA GLY A 452 1.41 61.42 82.88
C GLY A 452 2.48 60.36 83.19
N ILE A 453 2.07 59.30 83.91
CA ILE A 453 2.91 58.13 84.17
C ILE A 453 2.92 57.26 82.91
N VAL A 454 4.10 57.16 82.27
CA VAL A 454 4.32 56.48 80.98
C VAL A 454 3.71 55.06 80.92
N THR A 455 3.77 54.29 82.01
CA THR A 455 3.26 52.91 82.05
C THR A 455 1.74 52.81 82.00
N ASP A 456 1.04 53.71 82.71
CA ASP A 456 -0.43 53.69 82.79
C ASP A 456 -1.07 54.22 81.51
N GLU A 457 -0.45 55.24 80.91
CA GLU A 457 -0.85 55.76 79.60
C GLU A 457 -0.66 54.72 78.49
N THR A 458 0.48 54.02 78.49
CA THR A 458 0.74 52.92 77.54
C THR A 458 -0.33 51.84 77.64
N LEU A 459 -0.68 51.41 78.85
CA LEU A 459 -1.75 50.42 79.06
C LEU A 459 -3.11 50.94 78.60
N ASN A 460 -3.40 52.24 78.79
CA ASN A 460 -4.64 52.85 78.34
C ASN A 460 -4.73 52.89 76.81
N PHE A 461 -3.66 53.29 76.10
CA PHE A 461 -3.62 53.29 74.64
C PHE A 461 -3.75 51.89 74.04
N ILE A 462 -3.08 50.89 74.65
CA ILE A 462 -3.25 49.48 74.28
C ILE A 462 -4.71 49.06 74.47
N LYS A 463 -5.34 49.39 75.61
CA LYS A 463 -6.76 49.08 75.87
C LYS A 463 -7.72 49.79 74.91
N LYS A 464 -7.38 50.97 74.40
CA LYS A 464 -8.17 51.71 73.41
C LYS A 464 -7.97 51.25 71.97
N SER A 465 -7.06 50.30 71.73
CA SER A 465 -6.69 49.80 70.40
C SER A 465 -7.26 48.41 70.10
N ARG A 466 -7.54 48.12 68.82
CA ARG A 466 -8.04 46.80 68.35
C ARG A 466 -6.91 45.80 68.08
N ARG A 467 -5.75 46.29 67.64
CA ARG A 467 -4.52 45.51 67.44
C ARG A 467 -3.33 46.18 68.07
N LEU A 468 -2.37 45.38 68.52
CA LEU A 468 -1.03 45.81 68.87
C LEU A 468 -0.08 45.34 67.77
N LEU A 469 0.44 46.26 66.97
CA LEU A 469 1.41 45.99 65.92
C LEU A 469 2.83 46.19 66.47
N VAL A 470 3.59 45.12 66.52
CA VAL A 470 4.94 45.12 67.10
C VAL A 470 5.97 45.04 65.99
N VAL A 471 6.74 46.12 65.82
CA VAL A 471 7.81 46.23 64.84
C VAL A 471 9.12 45.77 65.48
N ILE A 472 9.48 44.53 65.20
CA ILE A 472 10.61 43.83 65.78
C ILE A 472 11.90 44.15 65.00
N SER A 473 12.92 44.61 65.71
CA SER A 473 14.30 44.83 65.23
C SER A 473 15.31 44.38 66.31
N PRO A 474 16.63 44.30 66.01
CA PRO A 474 17.65 44.04 67.03
C PRO A 474 17.57 45.00 68.22
N SER A 475 17.27 46.28 67.96
CA SER A 475 17.16 47.34 68.98
C SER A 475 15.94 47.17 69.90
N TYR A 476 14.88 46.49 69.42
CA TYR A 476 13.65 46.22 70.16
C TYR A 476 13.89 45.29 71.39
N VAL A 477 14.96 44.49 71.34
CA VAL A 477 15.22 43.40 72.27
C VAL A 477 16.18 43.81 73.41
N HIS A 478 16.59 45.08 73.45
CA HIS A 478 17.39 45.60 74.56
C HIS A 478 16.54 45.66 75.84
N GLN A 479 17.07 45.07 76.92
CA GLN A 479 16.41 45.04 78.23
C GLN A 479 16.21 46.46 78.78
N GLY A 480 15.05 46.72 79.39
CA GLY A 480 14.72 48.02 79.99
C GLY A 480 14.19 49.07 79.02
N THR A 481 14.02 48.73 77.73
CA THR A 481 13.37 49.64 76.77
C THR A 481 11.86 49.68 76.95
N GLN A 482 11.26 50.84 76.72
CA GLN A 482 9.81 51.02 76.77
C GLN A 482 9.08 50.15 75.72
N ALA A 483 9.70 49.87 74.57
CA ALA A 483 9.15 48.97 73.55
C ALA A 483 8.94 47.54 74.08
N LEU A 484 9.88 47.01 74.87
CA LEU A 484 9.76 45.70 75.47
C LEU A 484 8.66 45.65 76.55
N LEU A 485 8.48 46.76 77.29
CA LEU A 485 7.38 46.91 78.26
C LEU A 485 6.03 46.94 77.56
N GLU A 486 5.91 47.62 76.42
CA GLU A 486 4.71 47.64 75.57
C GLU A 486 4.35 46.22 75.06
N LEU A 487 5.34 45.44 74.60
CA LEU A 487 5.12 44.04 74.21
C LEU A 487 4.64 43.18 75.39
N LYS A 488 5.28 43.33 76.56
CA LYS A 488 4.90 42.59 77.77
C LYS A 488 3.47 42.91 78.19
N ALA A 489 3.14 44.20 78.30
CA ALA A 489 1.80 44.68 78.60
C ALA A 489 0.76 44.17 77.59
N GLY A 490 1.10 44.17 76.31
CA GLY A 490 0.26 43.64 75.25
C GLY A 490 0.00 42.13 75.38
N LEU A 491 1.03 41.34 75.65
CA LEU A 491 0.92 39.88 75.84
C LEU A 491 0.05 39.54 77.06
N GLU A 492 0.25 40.25 78.17
CA GLU A 492 -0.54 40.07 79.39
C GLU A 492 -2.01 40.49 79.15
N THR A 493 -2.25 41.58 78.43
CA THR A 493 -3.61 42.04 78.08
C THR A 493 -4.31 41.06 77.11
N MET A 494 -3.58 40.51 76.14
CA MET A 494 -4.09 39.46 75.25
C MET A 494 -4.46 38.21 76.06
N ALA A 495 -3.58 37.75 76.95
CA ALA A 495 -3.76 36.52 77.71
C ALA A 495 -4.88 36.62 78.77
N SER A 496 -5.04 37.78 79.40
CA SER A 496 -6.00 37.97 80.49
C SER A 496 -7.40 38.38 80.02
N GLN A 497 -7.50 39.29 79.04
CA GLN A 497 -8.77 39.90 78.65
C GLN A 497 -9.21 39.50 77.24
N GLY A 498 -8.32 38.99 76.38
CA GLY A 498 -8.64 38.64 74.99
C GLY A 498 -8.99 39.83 74.07
N ASN A 499 -9.01 41.05 74.61
CA ASN A 499 -9.54 42.26 73.96
C ASN A 499 -8.58 42.92 72.96
N ILE A 500 -7.37 42.39 72.79
CA ILE A 500 -6.38 42.88 71.82
C ILE A 500 -5.64 41.72 71.17
N ARG A 501 -5.44 41.78 69.84
CA ARG A 501 -4.60 40.81 69.10
C ARG A 501 -3.28 41.46 68.70
N ILE A 502 -2.18 40.71 68.85
CA ILE A 502 -0.83 41.17 68.52
C ILE A 502 -0.46 40.70 67.12
N VAL A 503 0.08 41.61 66.33
CA VAL A 503 0.63 41.35 64.99
C VAL A 503 2.13 41.65 65.03
N LEU A 504 2.94 40.65 64.68
CA LEU A 504 4.40 40.79 64.72
C LEU A 504 4.94 41.10 63.31
N VAL A 505 5.62 42.24 63.17
CA VAL A 505 6.33 42.64 61.96
C VAL A 505 7.82 42.59 62.21
N GLN A 506 8.52 41.69 61.54
CA GLN A 506 9.99 41.63 61.62
C GLN A 506 10.59 42.59 60.58
N TYR A 507 11.04 43.76 61.03
CA TYR A 507 11.69 44.78 60.19
C TYR A 507 13.12 44.39 59.84
N LYS A 508 13.89 43.88 60.81
CA LYS A 508 15.27 43.42 60.65
C LYS A 508 15.50 42.05 61.30
N PRO A 509 16.44 41.22 60.80
CA PRO A 509 16.75 39.93 61.40
C PRO A 509 17.44 40.09 62.75
N ILE A 510 16.85 39.51 63.80
CA ILE A 510 17.47 39.39 65.12
C ILE A 510 18.25 38.08 65.21
N LYS A 511 19.52 38.14 65.65
CA LYS A 511 20.38 36.96 65.84
C LYS A 511 20.18 36.26 67.20
N ASN A 512 19.88 36.99 68.27
CA ASN A 512 19.76 36.47 69.65
C ASN A 512 18.33 36.46 70.18
N ARG A 513 17.40 35.82 69.46
CA ARG A 513 15.94 35.85 69.74
C ARG A 513 15.54 35.18 71.05
N GLU A 514 16.33 34.21 71.49
CA GLU A 514 16.00 33.33 72.63
C GLU A 514 16.31 33.94 74.00
N LYS A 515 17.03 35.08 74.04
CA LYS A 515 17.44 35.72 75.29
C LYS A 515 16.34 36.56 75.96
N VAL A 516 15.25 36.86 75.25
CA VAL A 516 14.13 37.66 75.76
C VAL A 516 12.86 36.82 75.79
N LYS A 517 12.34 36.59 77.00
CA LYS A 517 11.25 35.65 77.27
C LYS A 517 9.95 36.07 76.58
N GLU A 518 9.65 37.37 76.59
CA GLU A 518 8.46 37.99 76.03
C GLU A 518 8.40 37.80 74.51
N LEU A 519 9.53 38.03 73.82
CA LEU A 519 9.62 37.86 72.38
C LEU A 519 9.53 36.38 71.97
N LYS A 520 10.15 35.48 72.74
CA LYS A 520 10.07 34.03 72.51
C LYS A 520 8.62 33.54 72.61
N LEU A 521 7.90 33.98 73.64
CA LEU A 521 6.49 33.67 73.85
C LEU A 521 5.62 34.23 72.71
N ALA A 522 5.85 35.47 72.29
CA ALA A 522 5.10 36.08 71.19
C ALA A 522 5.30 35.32 69.87
N GLN A 523 6.53 34.94 69.54
CA GLN A 523 6.85 34.25 68.27
C GLN A 523 6.38 32.79 68.23
N SER A 524 6.20 32.12 69.38
CA SER A 524 5.69 30.74 69.41
C SER A 524 4.19 30.64 69.17
N VAL A 525 3.44 31.74 69.39
CA VAL A 525 1.97 31.75 69.33
C VAL A 525 1.44 32.63 68.18
N LEU A 526 2.24 33.57 67.67
CA LEU A 526 1.79 34.56 66.68
C LEU A 526 2.51 34.40 65.34
N SER A 527 1.79 34.66 64.25
CA SER A 527 2.37 34.71 62.90
C SER A 527 3.26 35.95 62.73
N VAL A 528 4.51 35.74 62.30
CA VAL A 528 5.48 36.82 62.05
C VAL A 528 5.51 37.19 60.57
N ILE A 529 5.24 38.46 60.27
CA ILE A 529 5.26 39.03 58.92
C ILE A 529 6.64 39.66 58.70
N LYS A 530 7.36 39.21 57.67
CA LYS A 530 8.77 39.60 57.45
C LYS A 530 8.88 40.71 56.41
N TRP A 531 9.48 41.84 56.79
CA TRP A 531 9.90 42.88 55.85
C TRP A 531 11.11 42.39 55.04
N LYS A 532 10.99 42.39 53.71
CA LYS A 532 12.03 41.91 52.77
C LYS A 532 12.64 43.05 51.96
N GLY A 533 12.93 44.19 52.61
CA GLY A 533 13.55 45.35 51.97
C GLY A 533 12.76 45.84 50.75
N GLU A 534 13.43 46.05 49.62
CA GLU A 534 12.82 46.57 48.38
C GLU A 534 11.61 45.76 47.89
N LYS A 535 11.61 44.43 48.06
CA LYS A 535 10.47 43.57 47.65
C LYS A 535 9.20 43.83 48.47
N SER A 536 9.32 44.50 49.62
CA SER A 536 8.21 44.88 50.49
C SER A 536 7.88 46.37 50.37
N LYS A 537 8.61 47.15 49.57
CA LYS A 537 8.39 48.59 49.44
C LYS A 537 7.08 48.93 48.72
N TYR A 538 6.63 48.08 47.79
CA TYR A 538 5.40 48.31 47.03
C TYR A 538 4.15 47.92 47.83
N PRO A 539 3.17 48.82 48.05
CA PRO A 539 1.98 48.58 48.87
C PRO A 539 1.08 47.41 48.42
N GLY A 540 1.06 47.08 47.13
CA GLY A 540 0.36 45.89 46.61
C GLY A 540 1.13 44.57 46.77
N GLY A 541 2.30 44.59 47.41
CA GLY A 541 3.18 43.44 47.57
C GLY A 541 2.68 42.41 48.58
N ARG A 542 3.33 41.22 48.60
CA ARG A 542 2.96 40.10 49.49
C ARG A 542 3.01 40.47 50.98
N PHE A 543 3.96 41.32 51.38
CA PHE A 543 4.11 41.78 52.78
C PHE A 543 2.86 42.52 53.26
N TRP A 544 2.42 43.53 52.50
CA TRP A 544 1.27 44.35 52.85
C TRP A 544 -0.04 43.59 52.78
N LYS A 545 -0.19 42.66 51.82
CA LYS A 545 -1.35 41.75 51.78
C LYS A 545 -1.44 40.87 53.01
N GLN A 546 -0.32 40.29 53.44
CA GLN A 546 -0.26 39.51 54.69
C GLN A 546 -0.54 40.38 55.91
N LEU A 547 0.00 41.61 55.94
CA LEU A 547 -0.26 42.56 57.02
C LEU A 547 -1.73 42.95 57.06
N HIS A 548 -2.34 43.26 55.92
CA HIS A 548 -3.75 43.64 55.82
C HIS A 548 -4.69 42.51 56.27
N ILE A 549 -4.36 41.25 55.98
CA ILE A 549 -5.11 40.08 56.50
C ILE A 549 -5.04 40.01 58.04
N ALA A 550 -3.91 40.37 58.65
CA ALA A 550 -3.71 40.31 60.11
C ALA A 550 -4.34 41.50 60.87
N LEU A 551 -4.64 42.60 60.17
CA LEU A 551 -5.27 43.80 60.72
C LEU A 551 -6.81 43.66 60.78
N PRO A 552 -7.53 44.53 61.55
CA PRO A 552 -8.99 44.47 61.67
C PRO A 552 -9.66 44.60 60.31
N VAL A 553 -10.77 43.89 60.06
CA VAL A 553 -11.55 44.17 58.84
C VAL A 553 -12.08 45.59 58.93
N LYS A 554 -11.80 46.40 57.92
CA LYS A 554 -12.42 47.72 57.73
C LYS A 554 -13.07 47.76 56.36
N LYS A 555 -14.36 48.12 56.28
CA LYS A 555 -15.00 48.36 54.99
C LYS A 555 -14.58 49.74 54.50
N PRO A 556 -14.23 49.89 53.21
CA PRO A 556 -13.95 51.20 52.66
C PRO A 556 -15.19 52.08 52.85
N SER A 557 -15.03 53.22 53.50
CA SER A 557 -16.08 54.23 53.53
C SER A 557 -16.37 54.62 52.09
N SER A 558 -17.64 54.52 51.68
CA SER A 558 -18.11 54.88 50.34
C SER A 558 -17.81 56.35 50.04
N THR A 559 -16.62 56.65 49.55
CA THR A 559 -16.34 57.88 48.81
C THR A 559 -16.72 57.59 47.36
N LYS A 560 -17.91 58.05 46.96
CA LYS A 560 -18.38 58.02 45.58
C LYS A 560 -17.31 58.60 44.66
N ASN A 561 -16.72 57.78 43.82
CA ASN A 561 -16.28 58.20 42.49
C ASN A 561 -16.60 57.06 41.51
N SER A 562 -17.69 57.27 40.79
CA SER A 562 -18.19 56.44 39.70
C SER A 562 -17.21 56.45 38.54
N CYS A 563 -16.72 55.28 38.15
CA CYS A 563 -16.36 55.00 36.76
C CYS A 563 -16.80 53.58 36.43
N SER A 564 -17.97 53.50 35.79
CA SER A 564 -18.53 52.30 35.18
C SER A 564 -17.68 51.88 33.98
N PHE A 565 -17.12 50.66 34.02
CA PHE A 565 -16.55 50.01 32.85
C PHE A 565 -17.65 49.17 32.18
N GLN A 566 -18.11 49.62 31.01
CA GLN A 566 -19.02 48.91 30.12
C GLN A 566 -18.17 48.05 29.18
N MET A 567 -18.34 46.73 29.20
CA MET A 567 -17.74 45.82 28.21
C MET A 567 -18.62 45.78 26.96
N VAL A 568 -18.06 46.18 25.82
CA VAL A 568 -18.60 45.93 24.48
C VAL A 568 -18.04 44.60 23.98
N PRO A 569 -18.85 43.62 23.55
CA PRO A 569 -18.38 42.46 22.81
C PRO A 569 -18.43 42.77 21.30
N GLN A 570 -17.29 42.64 20.62
CA GLN A 570 -17.18 42.77 19.17
C GLN A 570 -16.81 41.41 18.55
N TYR A 571 -17.50 41.09 17.46
CA TYR A 571 -17.23 40.11 16.39
C TYR A 571 -17.54 38.61 16.60
N LEU A 572 -18.72 38.24 16.11
CA LEU A 572 -19.00 37.01 15.36
C LEU A 572 -19.12 37.42 13.88
N GLU A 573 -18.20 37.01 13.02
CA GLU A 573 -18.40 37.02 11.56
C GLU A 573 -18.58 35.58 11.07
N PHE A 574 -19.81 35.27 10.67
CA PHE A 574 -20.13 34.19 9.76
C PHE A 574 -20.18 34.79 8.36
N GLY A 575 -19.33 34.28 7.46
CA GLY A 575 -19.35 34.63 6.06
C GLY A 575 -20.59 34.05 5.36
N THR A 576 -21.30 34.91 4.62
CA THR A 576 -22.22 34.51 3.57
C THR A 576 -21.84 35.21 2.28
N GLU A 577 -21.47 34.38 1.32
CA GLU A 577 -21.23 34.68 -0.08
C GLU A 577 -22.57 34.98 -0.78
N CYS A 578 -22.68 36.07 -1.54
CA CYS A 578 -23.75 36.25 -2.50
C CYS A 578 -23.33 37.17 -3.67
N SER A 579 -23.14 36.49 -4.80
CA SER A 579 -23.36 36.85 -6.22
C SER A 579 -23.19 38.30 -6.69
N LYS A 580 -22.28 38.44 -7.67
CA LYS A 580 -22.16 39.55 -8.63
C LYS A 580 -23.40 39.66 -9.50
N ASN A 581 -23.88 40.88 -9.71
CA ASN A 581 -24.61 41.25 -10.92
C ASN A 581 -24.05 42.56 -11.51
N ILE A 582 -23.93 42.51 -12.84
CA ILE A 582 -23.40 43.50 -13.79
C ILE A 582 -24.45 44.59 -14.06
N THR A 583 -24.03 45.66 -14.75
CA THR A 583 -24.75 46.86 -15.27
C THR A 583 -24.65 48.05 -14.33
N THR A 584 -24.12 49.22 -14.70
CA THR A 584 -23.75 49.83 -16.01
C THR A 584 -22.59 50.78 -15.78
#